data_AF-A0A401KBM3-F1
#
_entry.id   AF-A0A401KBM3-F1
#
_cell.length_a   1.000
_cell.length_b   1.000
_cell.length_c   1.000
_cell.angle_alpha   90.00
_cell.angle_beta   90.00
_cell.angle_gamma   90.00
#
_symmetry.space_group_name_H-M   'P 1'
#
loop_
_entity.id
_entity.type
_entity.pdbx_description
1 polymer ?
#
loop_
_entity_poly.entity_id
_entity_poly.type
_entity_poly.pdbx_seq_one_letter_code
_entity_poly.pdbx_strand_id
1 'polypeptide(L)'
;MNAIRKTPLRFFQNAIPEPFKGDSNADIGDVFIALVYPQILIRDGRSQCTVDCRQDGFLAAQDSYPLLALLEQFPSLCEAILAESPGVRAAYARYLRD
;
A
#
# COMPACT_ATOMS: atom_id res chain seq x y z
N MET A 1 26.16 10.93 -8.34
CA MET A 1 24.67 10.98 -8.24
C MET A 1 24.20 9.60 -7.82
N ASN A 2 23.72 9.44 -6.58
CA ASN A 2 23.06 8.19 -6.19
C ASN A 2 21.68 8.18 -6.85
N ALA A 3 21.49 7.33 -7.86
CA ALA A 3 20.14 7.06 -8.34
C ALA A 3 19.33 6.52 -7.15
N ILE A 4 18.25 7.20 -6.79
CA ILE A 4 17.37 6.75 -5.71
C ILE A 4 16.83 5.38 -6.15
N ARG A 5 17.14 4.34 -5.36
CA ARG A 5 16.67 2.99 -5.64
C ARG A 5 15.14 2.98 -5.60
N LYS A 6 14.52 2.67 -6.72
CA LYS A 6 13.07 2.45 -6.79
C LYS A 6 12.75 1.10 -6.16
N THR A 7 11.88 1.12 -5.16
CA THR A 7 11.37 -0.06 -4.45
C THR A 7 9.84 0.07 -4.33
N PRO A 8 9.11 -1.03 -4.07
CA PRO A 8 7.68 -0.94 -3.79
C PRO A 8 7.37 0.02 -2.64
N LEU A 9 8.11 -0.06 -1.53
CA LEU A 9 7.90 0.85 -0.40
C LEU A 9 8.08 2.32 -0.81
N ARG A 10 9.13 2.65 -1.59
CA ARG A 10 9.30 4.03 -2.08
C ARG A 10 8.17 4.45 -2.99
N PHE A 11 7.62 3.54 -3.79
CA PHE A 11 6.43 3.83 -4.59
C PHE A 11 5.26 4.23 -3.69
N PHE A 12 4.92 3.47 -2.65
CA PHE A 12 3.82 3.82 -1.74
C PHE A 12 4.08 5.14 -0.99
N GLN A 13 5.30 5.37 -0.52
CA GLN A 13 5.67 6.63 0.17
C GLN A 13 5.55 7.87 -0.72
N ASN A 14 5.70 7.71 -2.04
CA ASN A 14 5.58 8.79 -3.02
C ASN A 14 4.16 8.90 -3.59
N ALA A 15 3.44 7.79 -3.71
CA ALA A 15 2.09 7.74 -4.26
C ALA A 15 1.05 8.30 -3.31
N ILE A 16 1.28 8.21 -1.98
CA ILE A 16 0.39 8.76 -0.95
C ILE A 16 0.81 10.21 -0.65
N PRO A 17 -0.05 11.21 -0.95
CA PRO A 17 0.25 12.61 -0.64
C PRO A 17 0.36 12.85 0.87
N GLU A 18 1.22 13.80 1.28
CA GLU A 18 1.44 14.17 2.69
C GLU A 18 0.19 14.31 3.57
N PRO A 19 -0.89 15.01 3.16
CA PRO A 19 -2.07 15.15 4.03
C PRO A 19 -2.75 13.82 4.36
N PHE A 20 -2.52 12.76 3.59
CA PHE A 20 -3.16 11.46 3.72
C PHE A 20 -2.22 10.37 4.27
N LYS A 21 -0.96 10.69 4.57
CA LYS A 21 0.00 9.68 5.09
C LYS A 21 -0.37 9.14 6.48
N GLY A 22 -1.16 9.91 7.23
CA GLY A 22 -1.70 9.50 8.53
C GLY A 22 -2.95 8.64 8.45
N ASP A 23 -3.54 8.48 7.25
CA ASP A 23 -4.82 7.80 7.10
C ASP A 23 -4.64 6.27 7.07
N SER A 24 -5.69 5.56 7.48
CA SER A 24 -5.79 4.11 7.35
C SER A 24 -6.05 3.66 5.91
N ASN A 25 -6.20 4.59 4.97
CA ASN A 25 -6.47 4.31 3.58
C ASN A 25 -5.71 5.26 2.65
N ALA A 26 -5.64 4.90 1.37
CA ALA A 26 -5.09 5.74 0.34
C ALA A 26 -5.68 5.38 -1.03
N ASP A 27 -5.79 6.38 -1.89
CA ASP A 27 -6.04 6.21 -3.32
C ASP A 27 -4.72 6.23 -4.09
N ILE A 28 -4.49 5.22 -4.94
CA ILE A 28 -3.35 5.13 -5.84
C ILE A 28 -3.88 4.99 -7.27
N GLY A 29 -3.91 6.11 -7.99
CA GLY A 29 -4.64 6.18 -9.26
C GLY A 29 -6.12 5.94 -9.02
N ASP A 30 -6.69 4.93 -9.70
CA ASP A 30 -8.10 4.53 -9.54
C ASP A 30 -8.30 3.39 -8.53
N VAL A 31 -7.24 3.00 -7.79
CA VAL A 31 -7.29 1.91 -6.81
C VAL A 31 -7.38 2.48 -5.41
N PHE A 32 -8.43 2.10 -4.68
CA PHE A 32 -8.58 2.39 -3.26
C PHE A 32 -7.99 1.27 -2.42
N ILE A 33 -7.17 1.61 -1.43
CA ILE A 33 -6.52 0.66 -0.51
C ILE A 33 -6.82 1.09 0.91
N ALA A 34 -7.32 0.18 1.75
CA ALA A 34 -7.62 0.47 3.16
C ALA A 34 -7.10 -0.63 4.08
N LEU A 35 -6.44 -0.23 5.16
CA LEU A 35 -6.10 -1.08 6.28
C LEU A 35 -7.35 -1.30 7.14
N VAL A 36 -7.97 -2.46 6.97
CA VAL A 36 -9.08 -2.97 7.76
C VAL A 36 -8.60 -4.19 8.56
N TYR A 37 -7.72 -3.93 9.55
CA TYR A 37 -7.02 -4.98 10.29
C TYR A 37 -7.98 -6.08 10.76
N PRO A 38 -7.68 -7.39 10.52
CA PRO A 38 -6.39 -7.97 10.11
C PRO A 38 -6.10 -8.02 8.60
N GLN A 39 -6.85 -7.28 7.78
CA GLN A 39 -6.74 -7.32 6.33
C GLN A 39 -6.40 -5.94 5.75
N ILE A 40 -5.84 -5.94 4.55
CA ILE A 40 -5.79 -4.76 3.68
C ILE A 40 -6.81 -5.00 2.57
N LEU A 41 -7.85 -4.20 2.53
CA LEU A 41 -8.85 -4.20 1.47
C LEU A 41 -8.31 -3.42 0.27
N ILE A 42 -8.46 -3.98 -0.91
CA ILE A 42 -8.11 -3.32 -2.17
C ILE A 42 -9.33 -3.32 -3.09
N ARG A 43 -9.72 -2.16 -3.59
CA ARG A 43 -10.80 -1.98 -4.57
C ARG A 43 -10.22 -1.39 -5.84
N ASP A 44 -10.23 -2.20 -6.89
CA ASP A 44 -9.64 -1.91 -8.20
C ASP A 44 -10.78 -1.93 -9.23
N GLY A 45 -11.41 -0.77 -9.42
CA GLY A 45 -12.65 -0.64 -10.20
C GLY A 45 -13.81 -1.46 -9.62
N ARG A 46 -14.24 -2.51 -10.34
CA ARG A 46 -15.31 -3.42 -9.88
C ARG A 46 -14.79 -4.63 -9.09
N SER A 47 -13.47 -4.85 -9.11
CA SER A 47 -12.84 -5.95 -8.42
C SER A 47 -12.51 -5.55 -6.98
N GLN A 48 -12.66 -6.50 -6.07
CA GLN A 48 -12.28 -6.34 -4.67
C GLN A 48 -11.49 -7.56 -4.23
N CYS A 49 -10.34 -7.33 -3.61
CA CYS A 49 -9.50 -8.37 -3.01
C CYS A 49 -9.00 -7.92 -1.63
N THR A 50 -8.42 -8.85 -0.90
CA THR A 50 -7.89 -8.63 0.45
C THR A 50 -6.54 -9.27 0.59
N VAL A 51 -5.59 -8.56 1.21
CA VAL A 51 -4.31 -9.12 1.66
C VAL A 51 -4.39 -9.37 3.16
N ASP A 52 -4.04 -10.56 3.63
CA ASP A 52 -3.83 -10.81 5.06
C ASP A 52 -2.58 -10.07 5.52
N CYS A 53 -2.73 -9.16 6.50
CA CYS A 53 -1.65 -8.33 6.99
C CYS A 53 -1.23 -8.64 8.43
N ARG A 54 -1.62 -9.80 8.98
CA ARG A 54 -1.15 -10.25 10.30
C ARG A 54 0.36 -10.44 10.29
N GLN A 55 1.02 -9.96 11.35
CA GLN A 55 2.45 -10.14 11.57
C GLN A 55 2.65 -10.56 13.03
N ASP A 56 3.64 -11.43 13.27
CA ASP A 56 3.93 -11.90 14.61
C ASP A 56 4.30 -10.72 15.52
N GLY A 57 3.58 -10.60 16.65
CA GLY A 57 3.78 -9.51 17.62
C GLY A 57 3.19 -8.15 17.22
N PHE A 58 2.44 -8.07 16.12
CA PHE A 58 1.74 -6.85 15.71
C PHE A 58 0.22 -6.96 15.90
N LEU A 59 -0.37 -5.93 16.48
CA LEU A 59 -1.81 -5.74 16.58
C LEU A 59 -2.12 -4.26 16.33
N ALA A 60 -3.09 -4.00 15.47
CA ALA A 60 -3.64 -2.67 15.25
C ALA A 60 -5.11 -2.66 15.63
N ALA A 61 -5.56 -1.57 16.27
CA ALA A 61 -6.99 -1.31 16.36
C ALA A 61 -7.51 -0.95 14.95
N GLN A 62 -8.71 -1.44 14.66
CA GLN A 62 -9.35 -1.23 13.36
C GLN A 62 -9.53 0.28 13.12
N ASP A 63 -9.26 0.72 11.90
CA ASP A 63 -9.42 2.10 11.42
C ASP A 63 -8.59 3.16 12.15
N SER A 64 -7.66 2.79 13.03
CA SER A 64 -6.86 3.74 13.82
C SER A 64 -5.36 3.71 13.53
N TYR A 65 -4.90 2.81 12.66
CA TYR A 65 -3.48 2.68 12.33
C TYR A 65 -3.23 3.14 10.89
N PRO A 66 -2.21 3.98 10.64
CA PRO A 66 -1.94 4.47 9.29
C PRO A 66 -1.50 3.34 8.36
N LEU A 67 -2.04 3.31 7.14
CA LEU A 67 -1.68 2.32 6.12
C LEU A 67 -0.18 2.42 5.80
N LEU A 68 0.32 3.64 5.58
CA LEU A 68 1.72 3.83 5.19
C LEU A 68 2.68 3.39 6.31
N ALA A 69 2.35 3.67 7.58
CA ALA A 69 3.16 3.24 8.71
C ALA A 69 3.25 1.70 8.79
N LEU A 70 2.17 0.99 8.49
CA LEU A 70 2.19 -0.48 8.40
C LEU A 70 3.13 -0.97 7.30
N LEU A 71 3.08 -0.35 6.12
CA LEU A 71 3.91 -0.73 4.97
C LEU A 71 5.40 -0.43 5.22
N GLU A 72 5.71 0.66 5.93
CA GLU A 72 7.07 0.98 6.34
C GLU A 72 7.63 -0.03 7.34
N GLN A 73 6.80 -0.50 8.27
CA GLN A 73 7.18 -1.50 9.25
C GLN A 73 7.33 -2.90 8.62
N PHE A 74 6.48 -3.23 7.64
CA PHE A 74 6.44 -4.54 6.97
C PHE A 74 6.47 -4.39 5.44
N PRO A 75 7.65 -4.10 4.85
CA PRO A 75 7.75 -3.81 3.41
C PRO A 75 7.33 -4.96 2.48
N SER A 76 7.29 -6.20 2.97
CA SER A 76 6.77 -7.36 2.22
C SER A 76 5.29 -7.23 1.86
N LEU A 77 4.50 -6.48 2.66
CA LEU A 77 3.10 -6.20 2.35
C LEU A 77 2.94 -5.37 1.08
N CYS A 78 3.94 -4.53 0.73
CA CYS A 78 3.92 -3.80 -0.53
C CYS A 78 3.91 -4.75 -1.73
N GLU A 79 4.70 -5.83 -1.68
CA GLU A 79 4.75 -6.84 -2.74
C GLU A 79 3.45 -7.65 -2.79
N ALA A 80 2.86 -7.97 -1.64
CA ALA A 80 1.57 -8.65 -1.58
C ALA A 80 0.45 -7.82 -2.23
N ILE A 81 0.39 -6.51 -1.95
CA ILE A 81 -0.57 -5.60 -2.60
C ILE A 81 -0.36 -5.56 -4.12
N LEU A 82 0.90 -5.50 -4.58
CA LEU A 82 1.23 -5.51 -6.01
C LEU A 82 0.87 -6.83 -6.70
N ALA A 83 0.97 -7.96 -5.98
CA ALA A 83 0.58 -9.25 -6.50
C ALA A 83 -0.95 -9.36 -6.70
N GLU A 84 -1.72 -8.82 -5.75
CA GLU A 84 -3.18 -8.91 -5.73
C GLU A 84 -3.91 -7.86 -6.60
N SER A 85 -3.33 -6.67 -6.79
CA SER A 85 -3.95 -5.61 -7.59
C SER A 85 -3.23 -5.33 -8.90
N PRO A 86 -3.85 -5.68 -10.05
CA PRO A 86 -3.35 -5.30 -11.36
C PRO A 86 -3.19 -3.78 -11.55
N GLY A 87 -4.11 -2.97 -11.00
CA GLY A 87 -4.08 -1.51 -11.06
C GLY A 87 -2.89 -0.92 -10.32
N VAL A 88 -2.64 -1.34 -9.07
CA VAL A 88 -1.44 -0.90 -8.32
C VAL A 88 -0.17 -1.37 -9.02
N ARG A 89 -0.13 -2.62 -9.51
CA ARG A 89 1.01 -3.13 -10.29
C ARG A 89 1.30 -2.31 -11.54
N ALA A 90 0.26 -1.88 -12.26
CA ALA A 90 0.39 -1.02 -13.42
C ALA A 90 0.86 0.40 -13.05
N ALA A 91 0.44 0.93 -11.91
CA ALA A 91 0.93 2.21 -11.37
C ALA A 91 2.41 2.10 -10.96
N TYR A 92 2.81 1.02 -10.28
CA TYR A 92 4.20 0.78 -9.93
C TYR A 92 5.09 0.61 -11.17
N ALA A 93 4.64 -0.11 -12.20
CA ALA A 93 5.37 -0.23 -13.44
C ALA A 93 5.59 1.12 -14.16
N ARG A 94 4.63 2.06 -14.04
CA ARG A 94 4.80 3.46 -14.52
C ARG A 94 5.87 4.18 -13.71
N TYR A 95 5.75 4.16 -12.37
CA TYR A 95 6.75 4.72 -11.46
C TYR A 95 8.17 4.20 -11.72
N LEU A 96 8.36 2.93 -12.10
CA LEU A 96 9.68 2.39 -12.43
C LEU A 96 10.30 3.01 -13.69
N ARG A 97 9.49 3.46 -14.64
CA ARG A 97 9.96 4.07 -15.90
C ARG A 97 10.26 5.57 -15.80
N ASP A 98 9.60 6.26 -14.87
CA ASP A 98 9.69 7.72 -14.68
C ASP A 98 10.92 8.14 -13.86
#